data_AF-A0AA35L121-F1
#
_entry.id   AF-A0AA35L121-F1
#
_cell.length_a   1.000
_cell.length_b   1.000
_cell.length_c   1.000
_cell.angle_alpha   90.00
_cell.angle_beta   90.00
_cell.angle_gamma   90.00
#
_symmetry.space_group_name_H-M   'P 1'
#
loop_
_entity.id
_entity.type
_entity.pdbx_description
1 polymer ?
#
loop_
_entity_poly.entity_id
_entity_poly.type
_entity_poly.pdbx_seq_one_letter_code
_entity_poly.pdbx_strand_id
1 'polypeptide(L)'
;MFHHLEGEEYSLAGCSLYPQLLKHFSDEDNELSLCSIILFGMLLRGVKEEHRNRVEDIVIRSLVPLIIQLTDPVSGEECQIVLNTIVTFLKLGELPFDIFESVQQDRLYHRFSVICKYILWRYRQRLRDMLTQMMEYLKSRNPAHREAATILIACNAQYMKPDLVSTKQIDDIYLALLDLQGDLDVAVSNAAVAASEELFRRCGGRINPKIVPSQHLLSMLKNNMARQ
;
A
#
# COMPACT_ATOMS: atom_id res chain seq x y z
N MET A 1 -10.21 22.34 -11.05
CA MET A 1 -10.57 22.14 -12.48
C MET A 1 -11.92 21.43 -12.69
N PHE A 2 -12.43 20.64 -11.74
CA PHE A 2 -13.61 19.78 -11.98
C PHE A 2 -14.86 20.08 -11.12
N HIS A 3 -14.88 21.18 -10.35
CA HIS A 3 -15.90 21.48 -9.31
C HIS A 3 -17.36 21.54 -9.79
N HIS A 4 -17.61 21.52 -11.11
CA HIS A 4 -18.94 21.56 -11.73
C HIS A 4 -19.44 20.19 -12.23
N LEU A 5 -18.65 19.12 -12.09
CA LEU A 5 -19.09 17.77 -12.46
C LEU A 5 -20.04 17.22 -11.39
N GLU A 6 -21.32 17.05 -11.74
CA GLU A 6 -22.30 16.35 -10.92
C GLU A 6 -22.06 14.84 -10.98
N GLY A 7 -21.30 14.30 -10.02
CA GLY A 7 -20.86 12.89 -10.05
C GLY A 7 -22.00 11.88 -10.22
N GLU A 8 -23.21 12.17 -9.72
CA GLU A 8 -24.38 11.29 -9.83
C GLU A 8 -24.85 11.07 -11.27
N GLU A 9 -24.72 12.08 -12.13
CA GLU A 9 -25.05 12.00 -13.55
C GLU A 9 -24.09 11.07 -14.30
N TYR A 10 -22.85 10.98 -13.84
CA TYR A 10 -21.78 10.23 -14.48
C TYR A 10 -21.46 8.89 -13.82
N SER A 11 -22.28 8.39 -12.89
CA SER A 11 -22.02 7.13 -12.18
C SER A 11 -21.69 5.96 -13.12
N LEU A 12 -22.45 5.79 -14.21
CA LEU A 12 -22.22 4.72 -15.18
C LEU A 12 -21.05 5.02 -16.12
N ALA A 13 -20.90 6.27 -16.58
CA ALA A 13 -19.79 6.69 -17.44
C ALA A 13 -18.44 6.57 -16.70
N GLY A 14 -18.42 6.93 -15.41
CA GLY A 14 -17.28 6.83 -14.50
C GLY A 14 -16.77 5.39 -14.35
N CYS A 15 -17.66 4.38 -14.41
CA CYS A 15 -17.27 2.97 -14.38
C CYS A 15 -16.24 2.62 -15.47
N SER A 16 -16.34 3.23 -16.65
CA SER A 16 -15.40 3.03 -17.76
C SER A 16 -14.09 3.82 -17.61
N LEU A 17 -14.12 4.90 -16.84
CA LEU A 17 -12.98 5.81 -16.65
C LEU A 17 -12.05 5.36 -15.52
N TYR A 18 -12.57 4.75 -14.43
CA TYR A 18 -11.74 4.37 -13.29
C TYR A 18 -10.49 3.56 -13.65
N PRO A 19 -10.55 2.54 -14.54
CA PRO A 19 -9.35 1.79 -14.91
C PRO A 19 -8.32 2.61 -15.68
N GLN A 20 -8.74 3.67 -16.37
CA GLN A 20 -7.82 4.58 -17.07
C GLN A 20 -7.19 5.56 -16.08
N LEU A 21 -8.00 6.16 -15.20
CA LEU A 21 -7.52 7.07 -14.15
C LEU A 21 -6.49 6.39 -13.23
N LEU A 22 -6.77 5.15 -12.81
CA LEU A 22 -5.89 4.41 -11.91
C LEU A 22 -4.47 4.20 -12.49
N LYS A 23 -4.33 4.07 -13.81
CA LYS A 23 -3.01 3.91 -14.46
C LYS A 23 -2.12 5.14 -14.28
N HIS A 24 -2.72 6.31 -14.11
CA HIS A 24 -2.01 7.58 -14.03
C HIS A 24 -1.71 8.00 -12.59
N PHE A 25 -2.14 7.24 -11.57
CA PHE A 25 -1.84 7.61 -10.17
C PHE A 25 -0.33 7.65 -9.90
N SER A 26 0.45 6.82 -10.59
CA SER A 26 1.92 6.79 -10.46
C SER A 26 2.65 7.43 -11.64
N ASP A 27 1.96 8.28 -12.42
CA ASP A 27 2.58 8.93 -13.57
C ASP A 27 3.74 9.84 -13.14
N GLU A 28 4.76 9.97 -14.00
CA GLU A 28 5.89 10.86 -13.73
C GLU A 28 5.48 12.34 -13.83
N ASP A 29 4.40 12.61 -14.57
CA ASP A 29 3.75 13.91 -14.59
C ASP A 29 2.86 14.08 -13.35
N ASN A 30 3.36 14.86 -12.39
CA ASN A 30 2.67 15.16 -11.13
C ASN A 30 1.29 15.81 -11.36
N GLU A 31 1.12 16.65 -12.38
CA GLU A 31 -0.16 17.30 -12.66
C GLU A 31 -1.17 16.28 -13.19
N LEU A 32 -0.74 15.40 -14.11
CA LEU A 32 -1.57 14.31 -14.63
C LEU A 32 -1.97 13.32 -13.52
N SER A 33 -1.02 12.93 -12.67
CA SER A 33 -1.28 12.06 -11.52
C SER A 33 -2.29 12.68 -10.57
N LEU A 34 -2.06 13.94 -10.16
CA LEU A 34 -2.94 14.66 -9.26
C LEU A 34 -4.35 14.82 -9.84
N CYS A 35 -4.47 15.23 -11.10
CA CYS A 35 -5.76 15.36 -11.78
C CYS A 35 -6.51 14.03 -11.84
N SER A 36 -5.79 12.93 -12.08
CA SER A 36 -6.37 11.59 -12.13
C SER A 36 -6.91 11.15 -10.78
N ILE A 37 -6.19 11.42 -9.70
CA ILE A 37 -6.60 11.14 -8.31
C ILE A 37 -7.84 11.96 -7.94
N ILE A 38 -7.82 13.26 -8.21
CA ILE A 38 -8.95 14.16 -7.93
C ILE A 38 -10.20 13.70 -8.68
N LEU A 39 -10.08 13.47 -9.99
CA LEU A 39 -11.21 13.05 -10.82
C LEU A 39 -11.75 11.68 -10.39
N PHE A 40 -10.88 10.75 -9.99
CA PHE A 40 -11.27 9.46 -9.43
C PHE A 40 -12.15 9.64 -8.18
N GLY A 41 -11.70 10.46 -7.21
CA GLY A 41 -12.46 10.73 -5.99
C GLY A 41 -13.81 11.40 -6.25
N MET A 42 -13.84 12.37 -7.17
CA MET A 42 -15.06 13.06 -7.55
C MET A 42 -16.10 12.12 -8.16
N LEU A 43 -15.69 11.28 -9.11
CA LEU A 43 -16.57 10.28 -9.71
C LEU A 43 -17.04 9.27 -8.68
N LEU A 44 -16.16 8.83 -7.77
CA LEU A 44 -16.49 7.85 -6.73
C LEU A 44 -17.62 8.32 -5.81
N ARG A 45 -17.66 9.61 -5.45
CA ARG A 45 -18.75 10.20 -4.65
C ARG A 45 -20.12 10.08 -5.33
N GLY A 46 -20.15 10.09 -6.65
CA GLY A 46 -21.36 10.01 -7.45
C GLY A 46 -21.84 8.59 -7.75
N VAL A 47 -21.15 7.54 -7.29
CA VAL A 47 -21.52 6.16 -7.61
C VAL A 47 -22.82 5.77 -6.92
N LYS A 48 -23.85 5.47 -7.73
CA LYS A 48 -25.14 4.94 -7.25
C LYS A 48 -24.97 3.52 -6.70
N GLU A 49 -25.79 3.14 -5.71
CA GLU A 49 -25.70 1.83 -5.03
C GLU A 49 -25.75 0.65 -6.02
N GLU A 50 -26.61 0.74 -7.04
CA GLU A 50 -26.77 -0.25 -8.11
C GLU A 50 -25.50 -0.49 -8.97
N HIS A 51 -24.56 0.47 -8.96
CA HIS A 51 -23.30 0.38 -9.70
C HIS A 51 -22.09 0.03 -8.81
N ARG A 52 -22.24 -0.04 -7.48
CA ARG A 52 -21.10 -0.24 -6.55
C ARG A 52 -20.30 -1.50 -6.85
N ASN A 53 -20.97 -2.62 -7.09
CA ASN A 53 -20.32 -3.89 -7.39
C ASN A 53 -19.43 -3.84 -8.65
N ARG A 54 -19.72 -2.93 -9.60
CA ARG A 54 -18.95 -2.77 -10.84
C ARG A 54 -17.62 -2.05 -10.63
N VAL A 55 -17.53 -1.24 -9.58
CA VAL A 55 -16.38 -0.36 -9.32
C VAL A 55 -15.58 -0.80 -8.10
N GLU A 56 -16.15 -1.66 -7.24
CA GLU A 56 -15.53 -2.09 -5.99
C GLU A 56 -14.12 -2.66 -6.19
N ASP A 57 -13.90 -3.52 -7.18
CA ASP A 57 -12.57 -4.07 -7.46
C ASP A 57 -11.54 -2.96 -7.74
N ILE A 58 -11.93 -1.98 -8.54
CA ILE A 58 -11.05 -0.88 -8.95
C ILE A 58 -10.78 0.04 -7.76
N VAL A 59 -11.79 0.28 -6.91
CA VAL A 59 -11.63 1.02 -5.67
C VAL A 59 -10.66 0.31 -4.72
N ILE A 60 -10.76 -1.01 -4.56
CA ILE A 60 -9.80 -1.77 -3.75
C ILE A 60 -8.38 -1.67 -4.33
N ARG A 61 -8.23 -1.74 -5.66
CA ARG A 61 -6.94 -1.58 -6.33
C ARG A 61 -6.35 -0.18 -6.20
N SER A 62 -7.17 0.85 -6.00
CA SER A 62 -6.69 2.21 -5.74
C SER A 62 -6.11 2.42 -4.32
N LEU A 63 -6.34 1.51 -3.37
CA LEU A 63 -5.91 1.70 -1.98
C LEU A 63 -4.39 1.82 -1.85
N VAL A 64 -3.63 0.88 -2.41
CA VAL A 64 -2.15 0.88 -2.30
C VAL A 64 -1.54 2.16 -2.89
N PRO A 65 -1.83 2.57 -4.13
CA PRO A 65 -1.23 3.77 -4.70
C PRO A 65 -1.58 5.03 -3.89
N LEU A 66 -2.85 5.18 -3.48
CA LEU A 66 -3.27 6.33 -2.66
C LEU A 66 -2.62 6.34 -1.28
N ILE A 67 -2.47 5.18 -0.62
CA ILE A 67 -1.83 5.11 0.70
C ILE A 67 -0.34 5.46 0.60
N ILE A 68 0.34 5.05 -0.47
CA ILE A 68 1.73 5.40 -0.72
C ILE A 68 1.87 6.90 -0.97
N GLN A 69 0.96 7.50 -1.73
CA GLN A 69 0.98 8.92 -2.05
C GLN A 69 0.53 9.83 -0.90
N LEU A 70 0.03 9.29 0.22
CA LEU A 70 -0.26 10.07 1.43
C LEU A 70 0.98 10.79 1.99
N THR A 71 2.18 10.26 1.76
CA THR A 71 3.43 10.87 2.23
C THR A 71 4.01 11.86 1.22
N ASP A 72 3.42 11.98 0.04
CA ASP A 72 3.87 12.89 -1.00
C ASP A 72 3.37 14.33 -0.70
N PRO A 73 4.25 15.34 -0.73
CA PRO A 73 3.87 16.72 -0.39
C PRO A 73 2.96 17.38 -1.43
N VAL A 74 2.90 16.86 -2.66
CA VAL A 74 2.08 17.40 -3.75
C VAL A 74 0.70 16.75 -3.75
N SER A 75 0.64 15.43 -3.64
CA SER A 75 -0.63 14.67 -3.76
C SER A 75 -1.26 14.26 -2.43
N GLY A 76 -0.58 14.42 -1.30
CA GLY A 76 -0.99 13.86 -0.01
C GLY A 76 -2.36 14.33 0.49
N GLU A 77 -2.66 15.63 0.37
CA GLU A 77 -3.95 16.21 0.78
C GLU A 77 -5.12 15.66 -0.06
N GLU A 78 -4.96 15.62 -1.37
CA GLU A 78 -5.98 15.07 -2.26
C GLU A 78 -6.13 13.56 -2.05
N CYS A 79 -5.03 12.83 -1.86
CA CYS A 79 -5.08 11.40 -1.51
C CYS A 79 -5.85 11.15 -0.22
N GLN A 80 -5.69 12.00 0.80
CA GLN A 80 -6.47 11.93 2.03
C GLN A 80 -7.98 12.11 1.76
N ILE A 81 -8.37 13.08 0.94
CA ILE A 81 -9.77 13.34 0.57
C ILE A 81 -10.36 12.13 -0.17
N VAL A 82 -9.60 11.55 -1.11
CA VAL A 82 -10.04 10.37 -1.87
C VAL A 82 -10.12 9.14 -0.97
N LEU A 83 -9.16 8.91 -0.07
CA LEU A 83 -9.18 7.78 0.86
C LEU A 83 -10.36 7.85 1.84
N ASN A 84 -10.71 9.04 2.33
CA ASN A 84 -11.93 9.23 3.13
C ASN A 84 -13.18 8.87 2.33
N THR A 85 -13.22 9.27 1.05
CA THR A 85 -14.30 8.88 0.13
C THR A 85 -14.37 7.35 -0.04
N ILE A 86 -13.21 6.69 -0.17
CA ILE A 86 -13.11 5.23 -0.26
C ILE A 86 -13.58 4.54 1.03
N VAL A 87 -13.28 5.08 2.21
CA VAL A 87 -13.75 4.52 3.50
C VAL A 87 -15.28 4.51 3.55
N THR A 88 -15.92 5.61 3.15
CA THR A 88 -17.38 5.67 3.02
C THR A 88 -17.89 4.68 1.96
N PHE A 89 -17.22 4.61 0.81
CA PHE A 89 -17.58 3.70 -0.29
C PHE A 89 -17.38 2.21 0.04
N LEU A 90 -16.39 1.83 0.85
CA LEU A 90 -16.16 0.44 1.23
C LEU A 90 -16.84 0.09 2.56
N LYS A 91 -17.57 1.05 3.15
CA LYS A 91 -18.23 0.93 4.46
C LYS A 91 -17.25 0.50 5.56
N LEU A 92 -16.04 1.06 5.56
CA LEU A 92 -14.94 0.77 6.50
C LEU A 92 -15.04 1.63 7.78
N GLY A 93 -16.23 1.73 8.37
CA GLY A 93 -16.55 2.67 9.47
C GLY A 93 -15.84 2.42 10.80
N GLU A 94 -15.04 1.35 10.92
CA GLU A 94 -14.27 1.03 12.12
C GLU A 94 -12.85 1.61 12.09
N LEU A 95 -12.45 2.16 10.93
CA LEU A 95 -11.18 2.85 10.76
C LEU A 95 -11.22 4.18 11.55
N PRO A 96 -10.17 4.56 12.31
CA PRO A 96 -10.14 5.83 13.01
C PRO A 96 -10.33 7.02 12.06
N PHE A 97 -11.15 8.00 12.45
CA PHE A 97 -11.56 9.10 11.56
C PHE A 97 -10.39 9.99 11.12
N ASP A 98 -9.37 10.11 11.95
CA ASP A 98 -8.17 10.93 11.75
C ASP A 98 -7.00 10.14 11.16
N ILE A 99 -7.19 8.87 10.81
CA ILE A 99 -6.06 8.00 10.41
C ILE A 99 -5.32 8.49 9.15
N PHE A 100 -5.99 9.30 8.33
CA PHE A 100 -5.38 9.88 7.12
C PHE A 100 -4.88 11.31 7.32
N GLU A 101 -5.12 11.91 8.47
CA GLU A 101 -4.66 13.26 8.76
C GLU A 101 -3.12 13.29 8.91
N SER A 102 -2.52 14.40 8.49
CA SER A 102 -1.09 14.62 8.60
C SER A 102 -0.70 14.90 10.05
N VAL A 103 -0.28 13.87 10.78
CA VAL A 103 0.26 14.03 12.14
C VAL A 103 1.60 13.28 12.24
N GLN A 104 2.69 14.03 12.00
CA GLN A 104 4.11 13.70 12.24
C GLN A 104 4.67 12.45 11.53
N GLN A 105 5.80 12.61 10.83
CA GLN A 105 6.52 11.50 10.16
C GLN A 105 6.85 10.35 11.13
N ASP A 106 7.16 10.65 12.40
CA ASP A 106 7.52 9.67 13.44
C ASP A 106 6.42 8.64 13.74
N ARG A 107 5.19 8.85 13.24
CA ARG A 107 4.06 7.95 13.43
C ARG A 107 3.66 7.17 12.17
N LEU A 108 4.43 7.28 11.08
CA LEU A 108 4.09 6.68 9.79
C LEU A 108 3.89 5.17 9.89
N TYR A 109 4.79 4.45 10.56
CA TYR A 109 4.66 3.00 10.77
C TYR A 109 3.39 2.63 11.53
N HIS A 110 3.07 3.33 12.62
CA HIS A 110 1.86 3.08 13.40
C HIS A 110 0.60 3.30 12.56
N ARG A 111 0.55 4.42 11.83
CA ARG A 111 -0.55 4.77 10.93
C ARG A 111 -0.78 3.69 9.87
N PHE A 112 0.28 3.28 9.19
CA PHE A 112 0.21 2.24 8.16
C PHE A 112 -0.17 0.87 8.73
N SER A 113 0.34 0.52 9.91
CA SER A 113 -0.05 -0.69 10.65
C SER A 113 -1.57 -0.74 10.91
N VAL A 114 -2.15 0.36 11.39
CA VAL A 114 -3.59 0.48 11.63
C VAL A 114 -4.37 0.37 10.33
N ILE A 115 -4.00 1.11 9.29
CA ILE A 115 -4.64 1.05 7.96
C ILE A 115 -4.62 -0.40 7.42
N CYS A 116 -3.46 -1.05 7.43
CA CYS A 116 -3.30 -2.43 6.96
C CYS A 116 -4.19 -3.40 7.75
N LYS A 117 -4.25 -3.27 9.07
CA LYS A 117 -5.10 -4.10 9.93
C LYS A 117 -6.57 -4.05 9.49
N TYR A 118 -7.12 -2.86 9.29
CA TYR A 118 -8.53 -2.69 8.94
C TYR A 118 -8.84 -3.12 7.50
N ILE A 119 -7.97 -2.74 6.54
CA ILE A 119 -8.14 -3.17 5.14
C ILE A 119 -8.08 -4.69 5.04
N LEU A 120 -7.09 -5.32 5.67
CA LEU A 120 -6.92 -6.78 5.60
C LEU A 120 -7.92 -7.57 6.43
N TRP A 121 -8.60 -6.95 7.39
CA TRP A 121 -9.70 -7.63 8.07
C TRP A 121 -10.82 -7.97 7.07
N ARG A 122 -11.13 -7.06 6.14
CA ARG A 122 -12.20 -7.26 5.15
C ARG A 122 -11.71 -7.82 3.82
N TYR A 123 -10.54 -7.42 3.36
CA TYR A 123 -10.01 -7.73 2.03
C TYR A 123 -8.77 -8.62 2.06
N ARG A 124 -8.68 -9.54 3.04
CA ARG A 124 -7.54 -10.43 3.24
C ARG A 124 -7.09 -11.17 1.97
N GLN A 125 -8.05 -11.57 1.13
CA GLN A 125 -7.79 -12.29 -0.13
C GLN A 125 -7.07 -11.43 -1.18
N ARG A 126 -7.04 -10.10 -1.00
CA ARG A 126 -6.38 -9.15 -1.89
C ARG A 126 -4.94 -8.85 -1.48
N LEU A 127 -4.46 -9.42 -0.38
CA LEU A 127 -3.11 -9.18 0.13
C LEU A 127 -2.03 -9.44 -0.92
N ARG A 128 -2.15 -10.53 -1.70
CA ARG A 128 -1.20 -10.86 -2.77
C ARG A 128 -1.11 -9.76 -3.84
N ASP A 129 -2.24 -9.24 -4.27
CA ASP A 129 -2.31 -8.17 -5.28
C ASP A 129 -1.78 -6.86 -4.70
N MET A 130 -2.08 -6.56 -3.44
CA MET A 130 -1.60 -5.38 -2.74
C MET A 130 -0.07 -5.40 -2.58
N LEU A 131 0.50 -6.54 -2.20
CA LEU A 131 1.96 -6.72 -2.11
C LEU A 131 2.64 -6.57 -3.48
N THR A 132 2.00 -7.04 -4.56
CA THR A 132 2.51 -6.86 -5.92
C THR A 132 2.59 -5.37 -6.28
N GLN A 133 1.55 -4.61 -5.98
CA GLN A 133 1.55 -3.15 -6.19
C GLN A 133 2.61 -2.45 -5.32
N MET A 134 2.74 -2.81 -4.03
CA MET A 134 3.79 -2.26 -3.16
C MET A 134 5.18 -2.52 -3.73
N MET A 135 5.43 -3.71 -4.27
CA MET A 135 6.71 -4.05 -4.91
C MET A 135 7.02 -3.20 -6.15
N GLU A 136 6.00 -2.79 -6.93
CA GLU A 136 6.20 -1.89 -8.07
C GLU A 136 6.73 -0.52 -7.61
N TYR A 137 6.22 -0.02 -6.47
CA TYR A 137 6.65 1.25 -5.88
C TYR A 137 8.04 1.23 -5.25
N LEU A 138 8.60 0.06 -4.92
CA LEU A 138 10.00 -0.06 -4.48
C LEU A 138 10.99 0.42 -5.56
N LYS A 139 10.55 0.52 -6.82
CA LYS A 139 11.37 1.01 -7.95
C LYS A 139 11.02 2.45 -8.36
N SER A 140 10.16 3.13 -7.59
CA SER A 140 9.75 4.51 -7.86
C SER A 140 10.97 5.45 -7.86
N ARG A 141 10.98 6.45 -8.75
CA ARG A 141 11.97 7.53 -8.71
C ARG A 141 11.82 8.42 -7.48
N ASN A 142 10.60 8.55 -6.96
CA ASN A 142 10.30 9.31 -5.75
C ASN A 142 10.70 8.51 -4.50
N PRO A 143 11.67 8.99 -3.68
CA PRO A 143 12.11 8.29 -2.48
C PRO A 143 11.01 8.14 -1.43
N ALA A 144 10.09 9.12 -1.28
CA ALA A 144 8.98 9.02 -0.34
C ALA A 144 8.04 7.84 -0.67
N HIS A 145 7.87 7.54 -1.97
CA HIS A 145 7.10 6.38 -2.39
C HIS A 145 7.81 5.06 -2.07
N ARG A 146 9.14 4.99 -2.28
CA ARG A 146 9.93 3.79 -1.94
C ARG A 146 9.92 3.53 -0.44
N GLU A 147 10.07 4.57 0.36
CA GLU A 147 9.97 4.50 1.83
C GLU A 147 8.59 4.02 2.26
N ALA A 148 7.53 4.65 1.78
CA ALA A 148 6.16 4.29 2.14
C ALA A 148 5.81 2.84 1.77
N ALA A 149 6.19 2.40 0.56
CA ALA A 149 6.00 1.02 0.11
C ALA A 149 6.75 0.02 1.00
N THR A 150 7.98 0.35 1.38
CA THR A 150 8.82 -0.46 2.28
C THR A 150 8.18 -0.63 3.66
N ILE A 151 7.68 0.47 4.24
CA ILE A 151 7.00 0.46 5.54
C ILE A 151 5.68 -0.33 5.45
N LEU A 152 4.92 -0.16 4.37
CA LEU A 152 3.68 -0.94 4.15
C LEU A 152 3.96 -2.43 4.09
N ILE A 153 4.99 -2.86 3.35
CA ILE A 153 5.38 -4.28 3.29
C ILE A 153 5.68 -4.82 4.69
N ALA A 154 6.43 -4.07 5.51
CA ALA A 154 6.72 -4.44 6.90
C ALA A 154 5.43 -4.57 7.73
N CYS A 155 4.51 -3.61 7.63
CA CYS A 155 3.22 -3.64 8.32
C CYS A 155 2.36 -4.85 7.91
N ASN A 156 2.48 -5.30 6.66
CA ASN A 156 1.75 -6.43 6.11
C ASN A 156 2.37 -7.80 6.44
N ALA A 157 3.64 -7.86 6.88
CA ALA A 157 4.39 -9.10 7.10
C ALA A 157 3.66 -10.08 8.04
N GLN A 158 3.00 -9.60 9.08
CA GLN A 158 2.27 -10.45 10.04
C GLN A 158 1.06 -11.19 9.43
N TYR A 159 0.55 -10.70 8.29
CA TYR A 159 -0.61 -11.25 7.58
C TYR A 159 -0.23 -12.16 6.41
N MET A 160 1.05 -12.27 6.07
CA MET A 160 1.56 -13.13 4.98
C MET A 160 1.51 -14.62 5.36
N LYS A 161 0.30 -15.17 5.46
CA LYS A 161 0.08 -16.58 5.79
C LYS A 161 0.28 -17.48 4.57
N PRO A 162 0.61 -18.78 4.75
CA PRO A 162 0.90 -19.70 3.65
C PRO A 162 -0.24 -19.88 2.63
N ASP A 163 -1.49 -19.73 3.07
CA ASP A 163 -2.69 -19.83 2.25
C ASP A 163 -2.94 -18.60 1.35
N LEU A 164 -2.24 -17.48 1.61
CA LEU A 164 -2.50 -16.20 0.93
C LEU A 164 -1.34 -15.72 0.08
N VAL A 165 -0.12 -15.91 0.58
CA VAL A 165 1.11 -15.39 -0.03
C VAL A 165 2.03 -16.58 -0.24
N SER A 166 2.51 -16.78 -1.46
CA SER A 166 3.43 -17.90 -1.77
C SER A 166 4.83 -17.67 -1.19
N THR A 167 5.59 -18.74 -0.96
CA THR A 167 7.01 -18.62 -0.57
C THR A 167 7.83 -17.85 -1.60
N LYS A 168 7.59 -18.08 -2.90
CA LYS A 168 8.26 -17.33 -3.97
C LYS A 168 8.06 -15.82 -3.83
N GLN A 169 6.82 -15.38 -3.57
CA GLN A 169 6.53 -13.97 -3.39
C GLN A 169 7.23 -13.39 -2.15
N ILE A 170 7.34 -14.16 -1.06
CA ILE A 170 8.09 -13.72 0.13
C ILE A 170 9.58 -13.60 -0.19
N ASP A 171 10.16 -14.56 -0.93
CA ASP A 171 11.56 -14.50 -1.37
C ASP A 171 11.80 -13.28 -2.26
N ASP A 172 10.91 -13.02 -3.23
CA ASP A 172 10.98 -11.88 -4.14
C ASP A 172 10.91 -10.54 -3.36
N ILE A 173 10.00 -10.43 -2.37
CA ILE A 173 9.90 -9.26 -1.49
C ILE A 173 11.19 -9.12 -0.67
N TYR A 174 11.68 -10.20 -0.07
CA TYR A 174 12.86 -10.16 0.79
C TYR A 174 14.10 -9.70 0.02
N LEU A 175 14.32 -10.22 -1.19
CA LEU A 175 15.40 -9.77 -2.07
C LEU A 175 15.27 -8.29 -2.42
N ALA A 176 14.07 -7.83 -2.79
CA ALA A 176 13.85 -6.42 -3.11
C ALA A 176 14.13 -5.50 -1.90
N LEU A 177 13.81 -5.94 -0.68
CA LEU A 177 14.14 -5.20 0.54
C LEU A 177 15.65 -5.20 0.82
N LEU A 178 16.37 -6.30 0.57
CA LEU A 178 17.83 -6.33 0.71
C LEU A 178 18.50 -5.36 -0.27
N ASP A 179 18.03 -5.32 -1.53
CA ASP A 179 18.56 -4.42 -2.55
C ASP A 179 18.38 -2.94 -2.13
N LEU A 180 17.23 -2.59 -1.54
CA LEU A 180 16.95 -1.24 -1.05
C LEU A 180 17.78 -0.82 0.18
N GLN A 181 18.48 -1.73 0.85
CA GLN A 181 19.39 -1.31 1.93
C GLN A 181 20.56 -0.47 1.39
N GLY A 182 20.88 -0.59 0.10
CA GLY A 182 21.85 0.25 -0.60
C GLY A 182 21.28 1.52 -1.23
N ASP A 183 20.02 1.91 -0.93
CA ASP A 183 19.40 3.11 -1.50
C ASP A 183 20.19 4.38 -1.12
N LEU A 184 20.22 5.34 -2.04
CA LEU A 184 20.89 6.64 -1.83
C LEU A 184 20.16 7.51 -0.81
N ASP A 185 18.85 7.29 -0.67
CA ASP A 185 18.05 7.95 0.35
C ASP A 185 18.14 7.17 1.67
N VAL A 186 18.62 7.86 2.72
CA VAL A 186 18.86 7.26 4.04
C VAL A 186 17.57 6.79 4.71
N ALA A 187 16.44 7.49 4.50
CA ALA A 187 15.16 7.08 5.07
C ALA A 187 14.68 5.76 4.44
N VAL A 188 14.83 5.64 3.12
CA VAL A 188 14.52 4.40 2.38
C VAL A 188 15.42 3.25 2.84
N SER A 189 16.74 3.46 2.91
CA SER A 189 17.70 2.44 3.36
C SER A 189 17.39 1.96 4.79
N ASN A 190 17.14 2.86 5.73
CA ASN A 190 16.77 2.53 7.10
C ASN A 190 15.44 1.76 7.17
N ALA A 191 14.42 2.19 6.42
CA ALA A 191 13.15 1.50 6.32
C ALA A 191 13.34 0.08 5.75
N ALA A 192 14.24 -0.10 4.77
CA ALA A 192 14.50 -1.38 4.14
C ALA A 192 15.18 -2.37 5.09
N VAL A 193 16.11 -1.90 5.93
CA VAL A 193 16.71 -2.71 7.01
C VAL A 193 15.62 -3.17 7.98
N ALA A 194 14.83 -2.24 8.52
CA ALA A 194 13.76 -2.57 9.47
C ALA A 194 12.69 -3.50 8.88
N ALA A 195 12.31 -3.28 7.61
CA ALA A 195 11.34 -4.11 6.90
C ALA A 195 11.89 -5.52 6.63
N SER A 196 13.18 -5.65 6.29
CA SER A 196 13.84 -6.94 6.10
C SER A 196 13.84 -7.75 7.39
N GLU A 197 14.17 -7.11 8.52
CA GLU A 197 14.14 -7.73 9.84
C GLU A 197 12.72 -8.16 10.23
N GLU A 198 11.71 -7.31 10.02
CA GLU A 198 10.32 -7.64 10.31
C GLU A 198 9.81 -8.79 9.45
N LEU A 199 10.09 -8.76 8.14
CA LEU A 199 9.71 -9.83 7.23
C LEU A 199 10.39 -11.15 7.64
N PHE A 200 11.67 -11.11 7.97
CA PHE A 200 12.39 -12.27 8.47
C PHE A 200 11.83 -12.80 9.79
N ARG A 201 11.48 -11.91 10.73
CA ARG A 201 10.88 -12.27 12.01
C ARG A 201 9.52 -12.97 11.85
N ARG A 202 8.70 -12.52 10.89
CA ARG A 202 7.34 -13.05 10.65
C ARG A 202 7.32 -14.25 9.71
N CYS A 203 8.21 -14.28 8.73
CA CYS A 203 8.17 -15.21 7.61
C CYS A 203 9.46 -16.03 7.43
N GLY A 204 10.48 -15.89 8.29
CA GLY A 204 11.81 -16.47 8.11
C GLY A 204 11.84 -17.98 7.89
N GLY A 205 10.95 -18.74 8.54
CA GLY A 205 10.81 -20.19 8.29
C GLY A 205 10.32 -20.56 6.89
N ARG A 206 9.91 -19.57 6.09
CA ARG A 206 9.44 -19.71 4.71
C ARG A 206 10.39 -19.05 3.71
N ILE A 207 11.37 -18.26 4.15
CA ILE A 207 12.35 -17.62 3.28
C ILE A 207 13.41 -18.65 2.90
N ASN A 208 13.78 -18.69 1.63
CA ASN A 208 14.83 -19.59 1.15
C ASN A 208 16.17 -19.30 1.88
N PRO A 209 16.75 -20.26 2.62
CA PRO A 209 17.97 -20.01 3.39
C PRO A 209 19.16 -19.56 2.55
N LYS A 210 19.17 -19.85 1.24
CA LYS A 210 20.25 -19.44 0.32
C LYS A 210 20.30 -17.94 0.05
N ILE A 211 19.19 -17.22 0.27
CA ILE A 211 19.11 -15.77 0.07
C ILE A 211 19.21 -14.99 1.38
N VAL A 212 19.30 -15.68 2.51
CA VAL A 212 19.38 -15.06 3.83
C VAL A 212 20.84 -14.72 4.16
N PRO A 213 21.17 -13.44 4.45
CA PRO A 213 22.50 -13.08 4.92
C PRO A 213 22.91 -13.84 6.18
N SER A 214 24.20 -14.14 6.33
CA SER A 214 24.75 -14.94 7.44
C SER A 214 24.34 -14.45 8.83
N GLN A 215 24.22 -13.13 9.01
CA GLN A 215 23.75 -12.50 10.26
C GLN A 215 22.30 -12.90 10.64
N HIS A 216 21.40 -13.03 9.67
CA HIS A 216 20.02 -13.45 9.89
C HIS A 216 19.92 -14.97 10.06
N LEU A 217 20.76 -15.76 9.41
CA LEU A 217 20.81 -17.22 9.61
C LEU A 217 21.12 -17.60 11.07
N LEU A 218 22.02 -16.86 11.72
CA LEU A 218 22.37 -17.08 13.13
C LEU A 218 21.19 -16.81 14.08
N SER A 219 20.35 -15.82 13.80
CA SER A 219 19.16 -15.55 14.61
C SER A 219 18.06 -16.59 14.39
N MET A 220 17.93 -17.13 13.18
CA MET A 220 17.05 -18.27 12.88
C MET A 220 17.44 -19.53 13.64
N LEU A 221 18.73 -19.88 13.66
CA LEU A 221 19.24 -21.04 14.39
C LEU A 221 18.97 -20.91 15.90
N LYS A 222 19.19 -19.73 16.48
CA LYS A 222 18.89 -19.46 17.91
C LYS A 222 17.40 -19.60 18.23
N ASN A 223 16.52 -19.08 17.38
CA ASN A 223 15.07 -19.18 17.58
C ASN A 223 14.52 -20.60 17.42
N ASN A 224 15.12 -21.41 16.54
CA ASN A 224 14.74 -22.82 16.39
C ASN A 224 15.23 -23.67 17.57
N MET A 225 16.40 -23.37 18.13
CA MET A 225 16.91 -24.04 19.35
C MET A 225 16.11 -23.68 20.61
N ALA A 226 15.53 -22.47 20.69
CA ALA A 226 14.68 -22.06 21.82
C ALA A 226 13.24 -22.63 21.78
N ARG A 227 12.86 -23.30 20.69
CA ARG A 227 11.53 -23.92 20.49
C ARG A 227 11.56 -25.45 20.60
N GLN A 228 12.72 -26.04 20.92
CA GLN A 228 12.91 -27.45 21.26
C GLN A 228 13.03 -27.60 22.77
#